data_AF-A0A959NY46-F1
#
_entry.id   AF-A0A959NY46-F1
#
_cell.length_a   1.000
_cell.length_b   1.000
_cell.length_c   1.000
_cell.angle_alpha   90.00
_cell.angle_beta   90.00
_cell.angle_gamma   90.00
#
_symmetry.space_group_name_H-M   'P 1'
#
loop_
_entity.id
_entity.type
_entity.pdbx_description
1 polymer ?
#
loop_
_entity_poly.entity_id
_entity_poly.type
_entity_poly.pdbx_seq_one_letter_code
_entity_poly.pdbx_strand_id
1 'polypeptide(L)'
;LDFDLRGSHNWLRNVISHEFTHMVQIQAAMKIGRTIPAFYLQFLNYEDKRRPDILYGFPNFIASYPVATINMPAWFAEGTAQYMRKEFDYDNWDSHRDMILRSYALDDKMLTWNQMGVFSKTSLGSESVYNSGFALTRYISQKYGEDKLREITQKLGKITNFTIDAAFKDVLGKDGNEIYDEWSSFLKSDYTKRIAEVKENEVKGNLIVEEGFGNFYPIYSPDNKAVYFISNGGSDYFGTSALYKYNFEKKEKELVKSGIRSTFSFIRDSNKIIYAKLSQDNPKWTNIHDLYVYDLNEEEETRITFGLRANNPSVSKDGKKIVFLFQKDGTSNVGLVDIDGKNFKRLTFFENGEQIFNPKFSPGGNSIIFGYSYHQGRDIA
;
A
#
# COMPACT_ATOMS: atom_id res chain seq x y z
N LEU A 1 1.43 -9.96 -0.76
CA LEU A 1 1.43 -8.50 -0.50
C LEU A 1 0.15 -8.20 0.24
N ASP A 2 0.17 -8.29 1.57
CA ASP A 2 -0.86 -7.64 2.39
C ASP A 2 -0.30 -6.24 2.61
N PHE A 3 -0.59 -5.34 1.67
CA PHE A 3 -0.51 -3.91 1.96
C PHE A 3 -1.77 -3.66 2.76
N ASP A 4 -1.66 -3.36 4.05
CA ASP A 4 -2.79 -3.19 4.97
C ASP A 4 -3.81 -2.12 4.50
N LEU A 5 -3.46 -1.37 3.44
CA LEU A 5 -4.23 -0.29 2.83
C LEU A 5 -4.75 -0.59 1.41
N ARG A 6 -4.50 -1.79 0.85
CA ARG A 6 -5.06 -2.22 -0.45
C ARG A 6 -6.21 -3.20 -0.24
N GLY A 7 -7.24 -3.09 -1.09
CA GLY A 7 -8.39 -3.99 -1.08
C GLY A 7 -8.06 -5.44 -1.41
N SER A 8 -9.07 -6.30 -1.29
CA SER A 8 -8.97 -7.71 -1.63
C SER A 8 -9.27 -7.91 -3.12
N HIS A 9 -8.34 -8.52 -3.85
CA HIS A 9 -8.49 -8.79 -5.27
C HIS A 9 -7.69 -10.03 -5.70
N ASN A 10 -8.02 -10.60 -6.84
CA ASN A 10 -7.28 -11.73 -7.40
C ASN A 10 -5.87 -11.28 -7.81
N TRP A 11 -4.93 -11.38 -6.87
CA TRP A 11 -3.59 -10.81 -6.99
C TRP A 11 -2.85 -11.25 -8.25
N LEU A 12 -2.86 -12.54 -8.57
CA LEU A 12 -2.12 -13.06 -9.73
C LEU A 12 -2.68 -12.50 -11.04
N ARG A 13 -4.01 -12.51 -11.19
CA ARG A 13 -4.65 -11.96 -12.38
C ARG A 13 -4.46 -10.45 -12.49
N ASN A 14 -4.56 -9.74 -11.36
CA ASN A 14 -4.33 -8.30 -11.28
C ASN A 14 -2.93 -7.94 -11.76
N VAL A 15 -1.89 -8.53 -11.17
CA VAL A 15 -0.49 -8.24 -11.53
C VAL A 15 -0.25 -8.46 -13.02
N ILE A 16 -0.77 -9.55 -13.58
CA ILE A 16 -0.60 -9.82 -15.02
C ILE A 16 -1.25 -8.73 -15.87
N SER A 17 -2.51 -8.36 -15.61
CA SER A 17 -3.19 -7.30 -16.37
C SER A 17 -2.59 -5.92 -16.16
N HIS A 18 -2.13 -5.62 -14.94
CA HIS A 18 -1.52 -4.35 -14.55
C HIS A 18 -0.20 -4.14 -15.31
N GLU A 19 0.72 -5.11 -15.21
CA GLU A 19 2.03 -5.03 -15.88
C GLU A 19 1.90 -5.09 -17.41
N PHE A 20 0.92 -5.84 -17.93
CA PHE A 20 0.63 -5.85 -19.36
C PHE A 20 0.16 -4.48 -19.86
N THR A 21 -0.68 -3.78 -19.08
CA THR A 21 -1.13 -2.43 -19.41
C THR A 21 0.04 -1.46 -19.49
N HIS A 22 0.98 -1.52 -18.54
CA HIS A 22 2.21 -0.72 -18.58
C HIS A 22 3.00 -0.93 -19.87
N MET A 23 3.22 -2.18 -20.27
CA MET A 23 3.97 -2.48 -21.50
C MET A 23 3.31 -1.85 -22.74
N VAL A 24 1.99 -2.00 -22.88
CA VAL A 24 1.23 -1.46 -24.02
C VAL A 24 1.22 0.07 -23.99
N GLN A 25 0.95 0.66 -22.83
CA GLN A 25 0.82 2.10 -22.67
C GLN A 25 2.15 2.82 -22.90
N ILE A 26 3.24 2.31 -22.32
CA ILE A 26 4.59 2.84 -22.54
C ILE A 26 4.90 2.81 -24.03
N GLN A 27 4.69 1.68 -24.71
CA GLN A 27 4.95 1.57 -26.14
C GLN A 27 4.13 2.55 -26.98
N ALA A 28 2.86 2.79 -26.63
CA ALA A 28 2.02 3.75 -27.32
C ALA A 28 2.41 5.21 -27.06
N ALA A 29 3.01 5.50 -25.90
CA ALA A 29 3.51 6.82 -25.52
C ALA A 29 4.95 7.11 -25.95
N MET A 30 5.65 6.14 -26.54
CA MET A 30 7.00 6.34 -27.06
C MET A 30 6.99 7.27 -28.28
N LYS A 31 7.85 8.29 -28.25
CA LYS A 31 8.08 9.22 -29.37
C LYS A 31 8.92 8.62 -30.49
N ILE A 32 9.79 7.68 -30.13
CA ILE A 32 10.73 6.99 -31.02
C ILE A 32 10.65 5.49 -30.70
N GLY A 33 11.04 4.62 -31.63
CA GLY A 33 11.08 3.18 -31.39
C GLY A 33 11.99 2.76 -30.22
N ARG A 34 11.87 1.49 -29.81
CA ARG A 34 12.59 0.89 -28.66
C ARG A 34 14.11 0.85 -28.78
N THR A 35 14.66 1.16 -29.95
CA THR A 35 16.10 1.15 -30.23
C THR A 35 16.82 2.43 -29.82
N ILE A 36 16.10 3.54 -29.63
CA ILE A 36 16.67 4.83 -29.23
C ILE A 36 15.95 5.30 -27.96
N PRO A 37 16.48 4.97 -26.76
CA PRO A 37 15.79 5.27 -25.50
C PRO A 37 15.84 6.75 -25.13
N ALA A 38 16.90 7.46 -25.52
CA ALA A 38 17.06 8.90 -25.32
C ALA A 38 18.04 9.44 -26.36
N PHE A 39 17.94 10.73 -26.66
CA PHE A 39 19.00 11.46 -27.35
C PHE A 39 19.25 12.79 -26.63
N TYR A 40 20.46 13.30 -26.76
CA TYR A 40 20.91 14.48 -26.04
C TYR A 40 21.22 15.58 -27.05
N LEU A 41 20.72 16.79 -26.79
CA LEU A 41 21.21 17.99 -27.47
C LEU A 41 22.39 18.51 -26.66
N GLN A 42 23.58 18.46 -27.25
CA GLN A 42 24.82 18.82 -26.57
C GLN A 42 25.40 20.11 -27.17
N PHE A 43 25.64 21.10 -26.31
CA PHE A 43 26.35 22.33 -26.63
C PHE A 43 27.76 22.25 -26.04
N LEU A 44 28.76 22.39 -26.90
CA LEU A 44 30.17 22.32 -26.55
C LEU A 44 30.82 23.65 -26.96
N ASN A 45 31.54 24.28 -26.04
CA ASN A 45 32.45 25.36 -26.36
C ASN A 45 33.88 24.95 -26.00
N TYR A 46 34.85 25.45 -26.75
CA TYR A 46 36.26 25.12 -26.62
C TYR A 46 37.07 26.39 -26.39
N GLU A 47 38.15 26.28 -25.59
CA GLU A 47 39.16 27.34 -25.53
C GLU A 47 39.84 27.53 -26.89
N ASP A 48 40.39 28.71 -27.12
CA ASP A 48 41.30 28.93 -28.24
C ASP A 48 42.50 27.98 -28.16
N LYS A 49 42.95 27.52 -29.32
CA LYS A 49 44.04 26.54 -29.43
C LYS A 49 45.32 27.09 -28.79
N ARG A 50 45.85 26.38 -27.80
CA ARG A 50 47.14 26.74 -27.18
C ARG A 50 48.37 26.25 -27.95
N ARG A 51 48.19 25.33 -28.91
CA ARG A 51 49.24 24.85 -29.82
C ARG A 51 48.71 24.52 -31.23
N PRO A 52 49.55 24.66 -32.27
CA PRO A 52 49.17 24.44 -33.66
C PRO A 52 48.96 22.96 -34.06
N ASP A 53 49.45 22.00 -33.28
CA ASP A 53 49.26 20.55 -33.47
C ASP A 53 47.92 20.01 -32.95
N ILE A 54 47.13 20.85 -32.29
CA ILE A 54 45.84 20.49 -31.70
C ILE A 54 44.67 20.93 -32.61
N LEU A 55 43.83 19.97 -33.03
CA LEU A 55 42.72 20.22 -33.96
C LEU A 55 41.58 21.04 -33.32
N TYR A 56 41.31 20.83 -32.02
CA TYR A 56 40.30 21.54 -31.20
C TYR A 56 40.88 21.85 -29.81
N GLY A 57 40.65 23.05 -29.26
CA GLY A 57 41.10 23.39 -27.90
C GLY A 57 40.43 22.55 -26.81
N PHE A 58 40.75 22.80 -25.54
CA PHE A 58 40.09 22.07 -24.44
C PHE A 58 38.64 22.55 -24.28
N PRO A 59 37.66 21.66 -24.05
CA PRO A 59 36.28 22.08 -23.81
C PRO A 59 36.22 22.91 -22.52
N ASN A 60 35.73 24.15 -22.62
CA ASN A 60 35.55 25.05 -21.48
C ASN A 60 34.08 25.21 -21.07
N PHE A 61 33.15 24.69 -21.88
CA PHE A 61 31.73 24.63 -21.57
C PHE A 61 31.11 23.38 -22.19
N ILE A 62 30.33 22.66 -21.38
CA ILE A 62 29.51 21.54 -21.83
C ILE A 62 28.13 21.72 -21.21
N ALA A 63 27.10 21.84 -22.05
CA ALA A 63 25.71 21.71 -21.64
C ALA A 63 25.08 20.56 -22.41
N SER A 64 24.40 19.66 -21.70
CA SER A 64 23.69 18.53 -22.30
C SER A 64 22.24 18.57 -21.88
N TYR A 65 21.33 18.57 -22.84
CA TYR A 65 19.89 18.53 -22.61
C TYR A 65 19.33 17.19 -23.07
N PRO A 66 18.89 16.31 -22.15
CA PRO A 66 18.25 15.05 -22.52
C PRO A 66 16.86 15.31 -23.09
N VAL A 67 16.58 14.76 -24.26
CA VAL A 67 15.22 14.72 -24.81
C VAL A 67 14.62 13.37 -24.48
N ALA A 68 13.71 13.37 -23.51
CA ALA A 68 13.02 12.16 -23.09
C ALA A 68 12.07 11.66 -24.19
N THR A 69 12.24 10.40 -24.57
CA THR A 69 11.40 9.74 -25.60
C THR A 69 10.09 9.20 -25.03
N ILE A 70 9.98 9.13 -23.71
CA ILE A 70 8.78 8.71 -22.96
C ILE A 70 8.57 9.74 -21.85
N ASN A 71 7.39 10.37 -21.83
CA ASN A 71 6.99 11.32 -20.79
C ASN A 71 5.63 10.89 -20.23
N MET A 72 5.65 9.89 -19.37
CA MET A 72 4.47 9.33 -18.72
C MET A 72 4.56 9.60 -17.22
N PRO A 73 3.68 10.42 -16.62
CA PRO A 73 3.71 10.65 -15.18
C PRO A 73 3.26 9.40 -14.42
N ALA A 74 3.84 9.17 -13.23
CA ALA A 74 3.61 7.96 -12.44
C ALA A 74 2.12 7.70 -12.17
N TRP A 75 1.37 8.73 -11.73
CA TRP A 75 -0.06 8.60 -11.47
C TRP A 75 -0.86 8.12 -12.70
N PHE A 76 -0.50 8.54 -13.92
CA PHE A 76 -1.27 8.22 -15.11
C PHE A 76 -0.95 6.81 -15.60
N ALA A 77 0.31 6.40 -15.49
CA ALA A 77 0.72 5.01 -15.72
C ALA A 77 -0.02 4.08 -14.77
N GLU A 78 0.13 4.28 -13.45
CA GLU A 78 -0.49 3.40 -12.46
C GLU A 78 -2.01 3.49 -12.50
N GLY A 79 -2.57 4.69 -12.64
CA GLY A 79 -4.01 4.90 -12.70
C GLY A 79 -4.66 4.21 -13.89
N THR A 80 -4.00 4.20 -15.05
CA THR A 80 -4.49 3.48 -16.24
C THR A 80 -4.36 1.96 -16.06
N ALA A 81 -3.28 1.49 -15.45
CA ALA A 81 -3.08 0.07 -15.16
C ALA A 81 -4.10 -0.46 -14.12
N GLN A 82 -4.52 0.36 -13.17
CA GLN A 82 -5.59 0.03 -12.22
C GLN A 82 -7.00 0.22 -12.81
N TYR A 83 -7.15 1.08 -13.81
CA TYR A 83 -8.40 1.28 -14.54
C TYR A 83 -8.65 0.11 -15.50
N MET A 84 -9.02 -1.03 -14.91
CA MET A 84 -9.34 -2.23 -15.65
C MET A 84 -10.58 -2.01 -16.53
N ARG A 85 -10.59 -2.67 -17.69
CA ARG A 85 -11.79 -2.83 -18.50
C ARG A 85 -12.86 -3.53 -17.68
N LYS A 86 -14.13 -3.17 -17.86
CA LYS A 86 -15.28 -3.77 -17.14
C LYS A 86 -15.37 -5.30 -17.26
N GLU A 87 -14.79 -5.88 -18.32
CA GLU A 87 -14.73 -7.33 -18.52
C GLU A 87 -13.67 -8.02 -17.64
N PHE A 88 -12.72 -7.26 -17.11
CA PHE A 88 -11.68 -7.71 -16.20
C PHE A 88 -11.92 -7.16 -14.81
N ASP A 89 -12.16 -8.04 -13.86
CA ASP A 89 -12.54 -7.68 -12.50
C ASP A 89 -11.41 -7.97 -11.49
N TYR A 90 -10.19 -7.55 -11.84
CA TYR A 90 -8.99 -7.91 -11.07
C TYR A 90 -8.43 -6.76 -10.23
N ASP A 91 -8.86 -5.52 -10.47
CA ASP A 91 -8.64 -4.39 -9.56
C ASP A 91 -9.86 -3.46 -9.61
N ASN A 92 -10.22 -2.90 -8.46
CA ASN A 92 -11.44 -2.10 -8.29
C ASN A 92 -11.23 -0.96 -7.31
N TRP A 93 -12.09 0.04 -7.40
CA TRP A 93 -12.14 1.10 -6.40
C TRP A 93 -12.83 0.59 -5.12
N ASP A 94 -12.02 0.20 -4.13
CA ASP A 94 -12.49 -0.33 -2.86
C ASP A 94 -12.59 0.72 -1.74
N SER A 95 -13.18 0.33 -0.61
CA SER A 95 -13.43 1.19 0.54
C SER A 95 -12.17 1.71 1.24
N HIS A 96 -11.03 1.00 1.18
CA HIS A 96 -9.78 1.44 1.79
C HIS A 96 -9.16 2.58 0.98
N ARG A 97 -9.12 2.43 -0.34
CA ARG A 97 -8.63 3.48 -1.26
C ARG A 97 -9.51 4.73 -1.18
N ASP A 98 -10.83 4.53 -1.16
CA ASP A 98 -11.81 5.59 -0.98
C ASP A 98 -11.65 6.31 0.36
N MET A 99 -11.42 5.57 1.44
CA MET A 99 -11.14 6.14 2.77
C MET A 99 -9.89 7.03 2.75
N ILE A 100 -8.77 6.56 2.20
CA ILE A 100 -7.51 7.31 2.17
C ILE A 100 -7.67 8.60 1.36
N LEU A 101 -8.23 8.49 0.14
CA LEU A 101 -8.44 9.65 -0.72
C LEU A 101 -9.43 10.64 -0.10
N ARG A 102 -10.51 10.14 0.51
CA ARG A 102 -11.49 10.98 1.23
C ARG A 102 -10.84 11.75 2.36
N SER A 103 -10.04 11.10 3.21
CA SER A 103 -9.34 11.78 4.31
C SER A 103 -8.41 12.88 3.77
N TYR A 104 -7.65 12.60 2.72
CA TYR A 104 -6.77 13.61 2.10
C TYR A 104 -7.55 14.79 1.52
N ALA A 105 -8.68 14.53 0.87
CA ALA A 105 -9.52 15.58 0.31
C ALA A 105 -10.14 16.49 1.38
N LEU A 106 -10.63 15.90 2.47
CA LEU A 106 -11.31 16.62 3.54
C LEU A 106 -10.36 17.35 4.49
N ASP A 107 -9.14 16.86 4.65
CA ASP A 107 -8.09 17.46 5.49
C ASP A 107 -7.22 18.46 4.72
N ASP A 108 -7.54 18.77 3.46
CA ASP A 108 -6.73 19.61 2.57
C ASP A 108 -5.27 19.11 2.40
N LYS A 109 -5.08 17.79 2.38
CA LYS A 109 -3.79 17.10 2.26
C LYS A 109 -3.62 16.31 0.95
N MET A 110 -4.44 16.59 -0.06
CA MET A 110 -4.28 15.97 -1.39
C MET A 110 -2.89 16.27 -1.96
N LEU A 111 -2.33 15.28 -2.66
CA LEU A 111 -1.10 15.46 -3.44
C LEU A 111 -1.34 16.51 -4.51
N THR A 112 -0.45 17.51 -4.62
CA THR A 112 -0.49 18.47 -5.72
C THR A 112 -0.28 17.79 -7.07
N TRP A 113 -0.66 18.47 -8.16
CA TRP A 113 -0.47 17.98 -9.53
C TRP A 113 0.96 17.45 -9.80
N ASN A 114 1.97 18.20 -9.36
CA ASN A 114 3.38 17.81 -9.51
C ASN A 114 3.76 16.63 -8.60
N GLN A 115 3.24 16.58 -7.37
CA GLN A 115 3.51 15.47 -6.44
C GLN A 115 2.91 14.15 -6.95
N MET A 116 1.78 14.18 -7.67
CA MET A 116 1.24 12.98 -8.33
C MET A 116 2.17 12.46 -9.43
N GLY A 117 3.03 13.30 -10.00
CA GLY A 117 3.96 12.91 -11.08
C GLY A 117 5.09 11.98 -10.63
N VAL A 118 5.37 11.88 -9.33
CA VAL A 118 6.51 11.14 -8.77
C VAL A 118 6.11 10.31 -7.54
N PHE A 119 6.70 9.13 -7.36
CA PHE A 119 6.48 8.36 -6.14
C PHE A 119 7.13 9.01 -4.92
N SER A 120 6.41 9.03 -3.79
CA SER A 120 6.92 9.50 -2.52
C SER A 120 7.88 8.49 -1.88
N LYS A 121 8.70 8.94 -0.92
CA LYS A 121 9.66 8.09 -0.19
C LYS A 121 9.01 7.21 0.88
N THR A 122 7.74 7.45 1.21
CA THR A 122 6.98 6.65 2.18
C THR A 122 5.99 5.73 1.47
N SER A 123 5.69 4.59 2.11
CA SER A 123 4.71 3.64 1.59
C SER A 123 3.31 4.23 1.46
N LEU A 124 2.84 5.02 2.43
CA LEU A 124 1.55 5.74 2.33
C LEU A 124 1.58 6.79 1.22
N GLY A 125 2.68 7.55 1.10
CA GLY A 125 2.79 8.56 0.04
C GLY A 125 2.80 7.93 -1.36
N SER A 126 3.50 6.82 -1.53
CA SER A 126 3.47 6.04 -2.78
C SER A 126 2.07 5.50 -3.07
N GLU A 127 1.41 4.89 -2.08
CA GLU A 127 0.02 4.41 -2.23
C GLU A 127 -0.95 5.54 -2.57
N SER A 128 -0.71 6.75 -2.06
CA SER A 128 -1.51 7.93 -2.40
C SER A 128 -1.39 8.34 -3.86
N VAL A 129 -0.23 8.09 -4.51
CA VAL A 129 -0.05 8.32 -5.95
C VAL A 129 -0.89 7.33 -6.77
N TYR A 130 -0.88 6.04 -6.39
CA TYR A 130 -1.74 5.02 -6.99
C TYR A 130 -3.21 5.41 -6.85
N ASN A 131 -3.67 5.70 -5.63
CA ASN A 131 -5.08 6.01 -5.35
C ASN A 131 -5.54 7.28 -6.06
N SER A 132 -4.73 8.34 -6.04
CA SER A 132 -5.04 9.59 -6.73
C SER A 132 -5.06 9.38 -8.25
N GLY A 133 -4.10 8.61 -8.77
CA GLY A 133 -4.01 8.32 -10.20
C GLY A 133 -5.17 7.49 -10.72
N PHE A 134 -5.57 6.45 -9.98
CA PHE A 134 -6.74 5.64 -10.30
C PHE A 134 -8.03 6.47 -10.23
N ALA A 135 -8.21 7.28 -9.18
CA ALA A 135 -9.38 8.15 -9.06
C ALA A 135 -9.47 9.19 -10.19
N LEU A 136 -8.36 9.85 -10.55
CA LEU A 136 -8.35 10.82 -11.63
C LEU A 136 -8.60 10.15 -12.99
N THR A 137 -8.03 8.98 -13.23
CA THR A 137 -8.28 8.19 -14.45
C THR A 137 -9.76 7.82 -14.57
N ARG A 138 -10.39 7.39 -13.47
CA ARG A 138 -11.83 7.13 -13.41
C ARG A 138 -12.64 8.38 -13.70
N TYR A 139 -12.28 9.51 -13.11
CA TYR A 139 -12.94 10.79 -13.34
C TYR A 139 -12.85 11.22 -14.81
N ILE A 140 -11.67 11.12 -15.43
CA ILE A 140 -11.47 11.43 -16.85
C ILE A 140 -12.37 10.54 -17.71
N SER A 141 -12.35 9.23 -17.47
CA SER A 141 -13.18 8.28 -18.23
C SER A 141 -14.68 8.57 -18.08
N GLN A 142 -15.15 8.82 -16.85
CA GLN A 142 -16.56 9.07 -16.58
C GLN A 142 -17.05 10.41 -17.14
N LYS A 143 -16.22 11.46 -17.10
CA LYS A 143 -16.61 12.80 -17.51
C LYS A 143 -16.37 13.10 -18.98
N TYR A 144 -15.24 12.64 -19.52
CA TYR A 144 -14.79 12.97 -20.88
C TYR A 144 -14.87 11.79 -21.86
N GLY A 145 -14.99 10.56 -21.35
CA GLY A 145 -15.07 9.33 -22.14
C GLY A 145 -13.87 8.41 -21.93
N GLU A 146 -14.12 7.09 -21.90
CA GLU A 146 -13.09 6.06 -21.72
C GLU A 146 -12.02 6.09 -22.84
N ASP A 147 -12.43 6.42 -24.06
CA ASP A 147 -11.56 6.55 -25.23
C ASP A 147 -10.48 7.62 -25.06
N LYS A 148 -10.73 8.64 -24.22
CA LYS A 148 -9.79 9.73 -23.98
C LYS A 148 -8.49 9.26 -23.32
N LEU A 149 -8.52 8.22 -22.47
CA LEU A 149 -7.31 7.67 -21.86
C LEU A 149 -6.32 7.16 -22.92
N ARG A 150 -6.86 6.48 -23.94
CA ARG A 150 -6.08 6.00 -25.10
C ARG A 150 -5.58 7.18 -25.94
N GLU A 151 -6.45 8.14 -26.24
CA GLU A 151 -6.07 9.31 -27.05
C GLU A 151 -4.97 10.15 -26.38
N ILE A 152 -5.05 10.37 -25.07
CA ILE A 152 -4.02 11.05 -24.28
C ILE A 152 -2.69 10.31 -24.40
N THR A 153 -2.70 8.98 -24.25
CA THR A 153 -1.50 8.15 -24.37
C THR A 153 -0.89 8.26 -25.78
N GLN A 154 -1.72 8.21 -26.83
CA GLN A 154 -1.26 8.38 -28.21
C GLN A 154 -0.71 9.78 -28.49
N LYS A 155 -1.27 10.81 -27.85
CA LYS A 155 -0.76 12.18 -27.94
C LYS A 155 0.59 12.34 -27.25
N LEU A 156 0.82 11.68 -26.11
CA LEU A 156 2.14 11.64 -25.46
C LEU A 156 3.21 11.02 -26.36
N GLY A 157 2.83 10.10 -27.25
CA GLY A 157 3.72 9.52 -28.27
C GLY A 157 4.08 10.47 -29.42
N LYS A 158 3.51 11.68 -29.49
CA LYS A 158 3.87 12.66 -30.53
C LYS A 158 5.11 13.45 -30.12
N ILE A 159 6.01 13.67 -31.08
CA ILE A 159 7.22 14.47 -30.86
C ILE A 159 6.92 15.94 -30.50
N THR A 160 5.71 16.41 -30.74
CA THR A 160 5.26 17.76 -30.37
C THR A 160 4.80 17.88 -28.92
N ASN A 161 4.54 16.77 -28.22
CA ASN A 161 3.92 16.78 -26.90
C ASN A 161 4.88 16.18 -25.86
N PHE A 162 5.51 17.05 -25.08
CA PHE A 162 6.48 16.65 -24.05
C PHE A 162 5.89 16.56 -22.64
N THR A 163 4.69 17.08 -22.42
CA THR A 163 4.04 17.07 -21.10
C THR A 163 2.64 16.45 -21.17
N ILE A 164 2.19 15.93 -20.03
CA ILE A 164 0.81 15.48 -19.87
C ILE A 164 -0.18 16.63 -20.04
N ASP A 165 0.19 17.85 -19.65
CA ASP A 165 -0.60 19.07 -19.80
C ASP A 165 -0.90 19.38 -21.27
N ALA A 166 0.10 19.24 -22.15
CA ALA A 166 -0.08 19.42 -23.58
C ALA A 166 -0.98 18.33 -24.20
N ALA A 167 -0.82 17.07 -23.76
CA ALA A 167 -1.69 15.98 -24.19
C ALA A 167 -3.14 16.17 -23.72
N PHE A 168 -3.33 16.67 -22.50
CA PHE A 168 -4.66 17.04 -22.00
C PHE A 168 -5.25 18.20 -22.80
N LYS A 169 -4.47 19.24 -23.11
CA LYS A 169 -4.96 20.38 -23.89
C LYS A 169 -5.44 19.94 -25.26
N ASP A 170 -4.70 19.05 -25.90
CA ASP A 170 -5.02 18.48 -27.20
C ASP A 170 -6.29 17.62 -27.23
N VAL A 171 -6.56 16.87 -26.16
CA VAL A 171 -7.62 15.84 -26.12
C VAL A 171 -8.87 16.30 -25.36
N LEU A 172 -8.67 16.99 -24.24
CA LEU A 172 -9.70 17.43 -23.31
C LEU A 172 -10.00 18.93 -23.42
N GLY A 173 -9.19 19.70 -24.16
CA GLY A 173 -9.33 21.15 -24.31
C GLY A 173 -8.85 21.97 -23.10
N LYS A 174 -8.35 21.30 -22.06
CA LYS A 174 -7.88 21.87 -20.79
C LYS A 174 -6.49 21.34 -20.46
N ASP A 175 -5.63 22.15 -19.86
CA ASP A 175 -4.32 21.70 -19.39
C ASP A 175 -4.42 20.83 -18.12
N GLY A 176 -3.27 20.35 -17.64
CA GLY A 176 -3.20 19.47 -16.47
C GLY A 176 -3.72 20.10 -15.18
N ASN A 177 -3.39 21.36 -14.93
CA ASN A 177 -3.83 22.08 -13.73
C ASN A 177 -5.34 22.34 -13.80
N GLU A 178 -5.85 22.76 -14.96
CA GLU A 178 -7.30 22.96 -15.16
C GLU A 178 -8.10 21.67 -14.88
N ILE A 179 -7.61 20.51 -15.33
CA ILE A 179 -8.25 19.21 -15.07
C ILE A 179 -8.11 18.80 -13.60
N TYR A 180 -6.94 19.00 -13.00
CA TYR A 180 -6.69 18.67 -11.60
C TYR A 180 -7.55 19.51 -10.64
N ASP A 181 -7.65 20.83 -10.87
CA ASP A 181 -8.45 21.74 -10.05
C ASP A 181 -9.94 21.40 -10.15
N GLU A 182 -10.40 21.05 -11.34
CA GLU A 182 -11.77 20.62 -11.57
C GLU A 182 -12.08 19.31 -10.83
N TRP A 183 -11.20 18.31 -10.95
CA TRP A 183 -11.34 17.01 -10.28
C TRP A 183 -11.26 17.11 -8.76
N SER A 184 -10.27 17.84 -8.23
CA SER A 184 -10.08 18.01 -6.79
C SER A 184 -11.27 18.77 -6.16
N SER A 185 -11.79 19.80 -6.84
CA SER A 185 -12.99 20.51 -6.41
C SER A 185 -14.22 19.60 -6.41
N PHE A 186 -14.38 18.77 -7.46
CA PHE A 186 -15.43 17.77 -7.53
C PHE A 186 -15.34 16.78 -6.34
N LEU A 187 -14.17 16.22 -6.08
CA LEU A 187 -13.96 15.27 -4.98
C LEU A 187 -14.27 15.88 -3.61
N LYS A 188 -13.76 17.09 -3.33
CA LYS A 188 -14.02 17.78 -2.07
C LYS A 188 -15.51 18.04 -1.88
N SER A 189 -16.21 18.45 -2.93
CA SER A 189 -17.67 18.66 -2.89
C SER A 189 -18.43 17.36 -2.66
N ASP A 190 -18.10 16.30 -3.41
CA ASP A 190 -18.74 14.98 -3.29
C ASP A 190 -18.56 14.40 -1.88
N TYR A 191 -17.31 14.33 -1.39
CA TYR A 191 -17.04 13.79 -0.07
C TYR A 191 -17.67 14.62 1.05
N THR A 192 -17.66 15.96 0.94
CA THR A 192 -18.33 16.82 1.93
C THR A 192 -19.82 16.53 2.02
N LYS A 193 -20.49 16.28 0.89
CA LYS A 193 -21.90 15.88 0.88
C LYS A 193 -22.11 14.50 1.50
N ARG A 194 -21.28 13.52 1.13
CA ARG A 194 -21.42 12.13 1.58
C ARG A 194 -21.20 11.94 3.09
N ILE A 195 -20.46 12.84 3.74
CA ILE A 195 -20.18 12.76 5.18
C ILE A 195 -21.03 13.73 6.02
N ALA A 196 -22.00 14.44 5.44
CA ALA A 196 -22.72 15.50 6.16
C ALA A 196 -23.32 14.99 7.49
N GLU A 197 -24.01 13.85 7.46
CA GLU A 197 -24.58 13.20 8.64
C GLU A 197 -23.51 12.74 9.65
N VAL A 198 -22.34 12.31 9.16
CA VAL A 198 -21.21 11.91 10.02
C VAL A 198 -20.64 13.13 10.75
N LYS A 199 -20.55 14.28 10.07
CA LYS A 199 -20.09 15.55 10.66
C LYS A 199 -21.06 16.09 11.70
N GLU A 200 -22.36 15.96 11.47
CA GLU A 200 -23.39 16.37 12.43
C GLU A 200 -23.34 15.58 13.73
N ASN A 201 -22.88 14.32 13.67
CA ASN A 201 -22.80 13.40 14.81
C ASN A 201 -21.33 13.11 15.23
N GLU A 202 -20.40 14.01 14.90
CA GLU A 202 -18.97 13.78 15.14
C GLU A 202 -18.65 13.71 16.64
N VAL A 203 -18.05 12.59 17.06
CA VAL A 203 -17.50 12.42 18.42
C VAL A 203 -15.98 12.42 18.33
N LYS A 204 -15.34 13.46 18.87
CA LYS A 204 -13.87 13.57 18.90
C LYS A 204 -13.29 12.91 20.14
N GLY A 205 -12.48 11.88 19.93
CA GLY A 205 -11.67 11.28 20.98
C GLY A 205 -10.39 12.08 21.27
N ASN A 206 -9.69 11.72 22.35
CA ASN A 206 -8.36 12.25 22.64
C ASN A 206 -7.31 11.45 21.86
N LEU A 207 -6.49 12.14 21.07
CA LEU A 207 -5.35 11.52 20.38
C LEU A 207 -4.24 11.25 21.41
N ILE A 208 -3.90 9.96 21.58
CA ILE A 208 -2.86 9.53 22.54
C ILE A 208 -1.52 9.23 21.87
N VAL A 209 -1.52 8.99 20.55
CA VAL A 209 -0.31 8.73 19.76
C VAL A 209 -0.47 9.40 18.40
N GLU A 210 0.39 10.38 18.11
CA GLU A 210 0.35 11.14 16.84
C GLU A 210 1.29 10.56 15.78
N GLU A 211 2.33 9.84 16.20
CA GLU A 211 3.34 9.28 15.29
C GLU A 211 2.86 8.02 14.57
N GLY A 212 3.35 7.86 13.34
CA GLY A 212 3.04 6.73 12.48
C GLY A 212 1.75 6.88 11.71
N PHE A 213 1.80 6.53 10.43
CA PHE A 213 0.64 6.56 9.55
C PHE A 213 -0.18 5.26 9.65
N GLY A 214 0.40 4.19 10.21
CA GLY A 214 -0.26 2.92 10.46
C GLY A 214 -0.22 2.59 11.93
N ASN A 215 -1.35 2.75 12.63
CA ASN A 215 -1.53 2.37 14.03
C ASN A 215 -2.69 1.37 14.11
N PHE A 216 -2.38 0.09 14.25
CA PHE A 216 -3.33 -1.01 14.06
C PHE A 216 -3.43 -1.92 15.28
N TYR A 217 -4.53 -2.68 15.32
CA TYR A 217 -4.77 -3.75 16.29
C TYR A 217 -4.60 -3.33 17.76
N PRO A 218 -5.22 -2.22 18.22
CA PRO A 218 -5.10 -1.81 19.61
C PRO A 218 -5.76 -2.83 20.56
N ILE A 219 -5.07 -3.17 21.65
CA ILE A 219 -5.57 -4.06 22.71
C ILE A 219 -5.18 -3.45 24.07
N TYR A 220 -6.16 -3.26 24.95
CA TYR A 220 -5.90 -2.83 26.33
C TYR A 220 -5.07 -3.87 27.09
N SER A 221 -4.18 -3.39 27.95
CA SER A 221 -3.52 -4.27 28.92
C SER A 221 -4.56 -4.90 29.85
N PRO A 222 -4.30 -6.10 30.41
CA PRO A 222 -5.25 -6.77 31.32
C PRO A 222 -5.70 -5.92 32.52
N ASP A 223 -4.84 -5.02 33.00
CA ASP A 223 -5.10 -4.07 34.09
C ASP A 223 -5.75 -2.74 33.64
N ASN A 224 -6.00 -2.56 32.33
CA ASN A 224 -6.50 -1.34 31.69
C ASN A 224 -5.64 -0.08 31.91
N LYS A 225 -4.38 -0.22 32.33
CA LYS A 225 -3.46 0.92 32.54
C LYS A 225 -2.70 1.35 31.29
N ALA A 226 -2.77 0.54 30.23
CA ALA A 226 -2.08 0.80 28.98
C ALA A 226 -2.88 0.28 27.77
N VAL A 227 -2.48 0.71 26.58
CA VAL A 227 -2.90 0.10 25.31
C VAL A 227 -1.67 -0.34 24.54
N TYR A 228 -1.71 -1.56 24.01
CA TYR A 228 -0.71 -2.11 23.12
C TYR A 228 -1.23 -2.05 21.68
N PHE A 229 -0.38 -1.74 20.73
CA PHE A 229 -0.77 -1.59 19.32
C PHE A 229 0.42 -1.81 18.40
N ILE A 230 0.15 -2.16 17.14
CA ILE A 230 1.17 -2.26 16.10
C ILE A 230 1.30 -0.91 15.43
N SER A 231 2.54 -0.42 15.32
CA SER A 231 2.82 0.84 14.64
C SER A 231 4.06 0.76 13.78
N ASN A 232 4.06 1.49 12.67
CA ASN A 232 5.29 1.78 11.93
C ASN A 232 6.13 2.88 12.62
N GLY A 233 5.56 3.57 13.62
CA GLY A 233 6.20 4.70 14.30
C GLY A 233 6.66 5.76 13.29
N GLY A 234 7.89 6.25 13.43
CA GLY A 234 8.47 7.20 12.47
C GLY A 234 8.99 6.57 11.16
N SER A 235 8.79 5.27 10.91
CA SER A 235 9.38 4.60 9.74
C SER A 235 8.61 4.86 8.45
N ASP A 236 9.32 4.99 7.33
CA ASP A 236 8.73 5.23 6.00
C ASP A 236 7.86 4.06 5.49
N TYR A 237 8.10 2.84 5.99
CA TYR A 237 7.49 1.61 5.49
C TYR A 237 6.75 0.86 6.61
N PHE A 238 5.56 0.34 6.30
CA PHE A 238 4.83 -0.51 7.25
C PHE A 238 5.50 -1.89 7.46
N GLY A 239 6.42 -2.29 6.58
CA GLY A 239 7.20 -3.51 6.76
C GLY A 239 8.10 -3.49 8.00
N THR A 240 8.42 -2.32 8.53
CA THR A 240 9.26 -2.16 9.73
C THR A 240 8.44 -1.98 11.01
N SER A 241 7.16 -2.34 10.97
CA SER A 241 6.27 -2.21 12.12
C SER A 241 6.73 -3.01 13.35
N ALA A 242 6.35 -2.50 14.50
CA ALA A 242 6.67 -3.04 15.79
C ALA A 242 5.47 -2.96 16.74
N LEU A 243 5.52 -3.75 17.81
CA LEU A 243 4.59 -3.66 18.92
C LEU A 243 5.05 -2.55 19.86
N TYR A 244 4.15 -1.60 20.11
CA TYR A 244 4.31 -0.53 21.08
C TYR A 244 3.30 -0.67 22.21
N LYS A 245 3.64 -0.08 23.35
CA LYS A 245 2.74 0.13 24.48
C LYS A 245 2.64 1.63 24.75
N TYR A 246 1.44 2.12 24.99
CA TYR A 246 1.18 3.45 25.50
C TYR A 246 0.63 3.35 26.93
N ASN A 247 1.33 3.93 27.89
CA ASN A 247 0.94 3.96 29.30
C ASN A 247 0.06 5.20 29.57
N PHE A 248 -1.15 5.02 30.12
CA PHE A 248 -2.08 6.12 30.36
C PHE A 248 -1.68 7.05 31.51
N GLU A 249 -1.04 6.50 32.56
CA GLU A 249 -0.60 7.29 33.72
C GLU A 249 0.60 8.17 33.35
N LYS A 250 1.60 7.59 32.69
CA LYS A 250 2.83 8.29 32.27
C LYS A 250 2.64 9.12 31.01
N LYS A 251 1.62 8.82 30.19
CA LYS A 251 1.40 9.38 28.85
C LYS A 251 2.58 9.15 27.90
N GLU A 252 3.23 8.00 28.03
CA GLU A 252 4.44 7.65 27.30
C GLU A 252 4.23 6.43 26.41
N LYS A 253 4.83 6.48 25.21
CA LYS A 253 4.91 5.36 24.27
C LYS A 253 6.26 4.68 24.41
N GLU A 254 6.26 3.35 24.57
CA GLU A 254 7.45 2.51 24.64
C GLU A 254 7.42 1.43 23.55
N LEU A 255 8.59 1.13 22.98
CA LEU A 255 8.77 0.00 22.08
C LEU A 255 8.82 -1.29 22.90
N VAL A 256 7.94 -2.24 22.61
CA VAL A 256 7.90 -3.54 23.29
C VAL A 256 8.72 -4.56 22.50
N LYS A 257 8.44 -4.69 21.20
CA LYS A 257 9.14 -5.67 20.35
C LYS A 257 9.09 -5.29 18.87
N SER A 258 10.24 -5.32 18.21
CA SER A 258 10.37 -5.04 16.77
C SER A 258 10.00 -6.22 15.88
N GLY A 259 9.64 -5.93 14.63
CA GLY A 259 9.40 -6.93 13.59
C GLY A 259 8.04 -7.64 13.72
N ILE A 260 7.06 -6.99 14.35
CA ILE A 260 5.70 -7.50 14.50
C ILE A 260 4.80 -6.66 13.61
N ARG A 261 4.13 -7.31 12.65
CA ARG A 261 3.32 -6.65 11.63
C ARG A 261 1.83 -6.99 11.68
N SER A 262 1.46 -8.02 12.44
CA SER A 262 0.09 -8.53 12.50
C SER A 262 -0.48 -8.49 13.91
N THR A 263 -1.71 -8.98 14.07
CA THR A 263 -2.34 -9.03 15.40
C THR A 263 -1.50 -9.80 16.40
N PHE A 264 -1.54 -9.39 17.65
CA PHE A 264 -1.00 -10.13 18.78
C PHE A 264 -2.15 -10.47 19.75
N SER A 265 -1.87 -11.27 20.77
CA SER A 265 -2.84 -11.60 21.82
C SER A 265 -2.12 -11.79 23.15
N PHE A 266 -2.71 -11.32 24.23
CA PHE A 266 -2.28 -11.71 25.58
C PHE A 266 -2.63 -13.17 25.83
N ILE A 267 -1.76 -13.85 26.56
CA ILE A 267 -2.06 -15.13 27.20
C ILE A 267 -2.55 -14.78 28.61
N ARG A 268 -3.82 -15.10 28.89
CA ARG A 268 -4.48 -14.69 30.15
C ARG A 268 -3.75 -15.22 31.38
N ASP A 269 -3.81 -14.45 32.46
CA ASP A 269 -3.20 -14.75 33.75
C ASP A 269 -1.69 -15.07 33.66
N SER A 270 -1.07 -14.62 32.57
CA SER A 270 0.36 -14.69 32.34
C SER A 270 0.84 -13.33 31.87
N ASN A 271 2.11 -13.03 32.09
CA ASN A 271 2.71 -11.82 31.56
C ASN A 271 3.25 -12.02 30.14
N LYS A 272 2.60 -12.90 29.35
CA LYS A 272 3.06 -13.33 28.04
C LYS A 272 2.12 -12.89 26.94
N ILE A 273 2.70 -12.60 25.78
CA ILE A 273 1.97 -12.31 24.55
C ILE A 273 2.36 -13.30 23.48
N ILE A 274 1.44 -13.52 22.53
CA ILE A 274 1.71 -14.27 21.30
C ILE A 274 1.55 -13.36 20.09
N TYR A 275 2.45 -13.50 19.13
CA TYR A 275 2.40 -12.80 17.85
C TYR A 275 3.01 -13.66 16.74
N ALA A 276 2.81 -13.25 15.50
CA ALA A 276 3.53 -13.81 14.37
C ALA A 276 4.70 -12.90 13.98
N LYS A 277 5.83 -13.50 13.62
CA LYS A 277 7.04 -12.79 13.22
C LYS A 277 7.81 -13.59 12.18
N LEU A 278 8.57 -12.89 11.34
CA LEU A 278 9.46 -13.51 10.37
C LEU A 278 10.50 -14.38 11.09
N SER A 279 10.57 -15.65 10.70
CA SER A 279 11.54 -16.59 11.22
C SER A 279 12.96 -16.15 10.83
N GLN A 280 13.89 -16.28 11.78
CA GLN A 280 15.31 -16.12 11.50
C GLN A 280 15.85 -17.27 10.65
N ASP A 281 15.21 -18.44 10.70
CA ASP A 281 15.55 -19.56 9.84
C ASP A 281 15.07 -19.27 8.43
N ASN A 282 16.01 -18.99 7.54
CA ASN A 282 15.72 -18.70 6.14
C ASN A 282 16.32 -19.75 5.19
N PRO A 283 16.04 -21.06 5.37
CA PRO A 283 16.50 -22.06 4.42
C PRO A 283 15.83 -21.76 3.07
N LYS A 284 16.65 -21.71 2.01
CA LYS A 284 16.22 -21.44 0.62
C LYS A 284 15.75 -20.01 0.33
N TRP A 285 16.13 -19.02 1.16
CA TRP A 285 15.78 -17.60 0.95
C TRP A 285 14.26 -17.36 0.90
N THR A 286 13.50 -18.18 1.63
CA THR A 286 12.06 -18.04 1.79
C THR A 286 11.68 -17.37 3.11
N ASN A 287 11.01 -16.23 3.00
CA ASN A 287 10.43 -15.56 4.15
C ASN A 287 9.22 -16.35 4.69
N ILE A 288 9.34 -16.86 5.91
CA ILE A 288 8.30 -17.63 6.61
C ILE A 288 8.01 -16.93 7.93
N HIS A 289 6.73 -16.67 8.20
CA HIS A 289 6.30 -16.23 9.52
C HIS A 289 5.93 -17.44 10.36
N ASP A 290 6.23 -17.39 11.66
CA ASP A 290 5.80 -18.38 12.63
C ASP A 290 5.33 -17.67 13.91
N LEU A 291 4.68 -18.43 14.79
CA LEU A 291 4.20 -17.93 16.07
C LEU A 291 5.31 -17.94 17.11
N TYR A 292 5.35 -16.87 17.88
CA TYR A 292 6.29 -16.66 18.98
C TYR A 292 5.52 -16.24 20.23
N VAL A 293 5.95 -16.76 21.37
CA VAL A 293 5.54 -16.32 22.70
C VAL A 293 6.64 -15.43 23.26
N TYR A 294 6.26 -14.29 23.82
CA TYR A 294 7.18 -13.35 24.45
C TYR A 294 6.78 -13.09 25.89
N ASP A 295 7.72 -13.24 26.80
CA ASP A 295 7.55 -12.85 28.20
C ASP A 295 7.86 -11.36 28.37
N LEU A 296 6.89 -10.59 28.84
CA LEU A 296 7.02 -9.14 29.02
C LEU A 296 7.87 -8.75 30.24
N ASN A 297 8.14 -9.68 31.18
CA ASN A 297 8.99 -9.42 32.35
C ASN A 297 10.43 -9.86 32.09
N GLU A 298 10.60 -11.07 31.55
CA GLU A 298 11.93 -11.66 31.30
C GLU A 298 12.53 -11.16 29.98
N GLU A 299 11.72 -10.52 29.13
CA GLU A 299 12.08 -10.09 27.78
C GLU A 299 12.58 -11.23 26.87
N GLU A 300 12.14 -12.46 27.16
CA GLU A 300 12.49 -13.65 26.39
C GLU A 300 11.45 -14.01 25.32
N GLU A 301 11.92 -14.35 24.12
CA GLU A 301 11.10 -14.72 22.96
C GLU A 301 11.33 -16.20 22.60
N THR A 302 10.26 -17.00 22.59
CA THR A 302 10.29 -18.42 22.24
C THR A 302 9.43 -18.69 21.01
N ARG A 303 9.99 -19.34 19.98
CA ARG A 303 9.24 -19.80 18.81
C ARG A 303 8.45 -21.06 19.14
N ILE A 304 7.18 -21.13 18.73
CA ILE A 304 6.31 -22.28 19.03
C ILE A 304 5.75 -22.99 17.79
N THR A 305 5.76 -22.37 16.60
CA THR A 305 5.43 -23.06 15.34
C THR A 305 6.59 -23.03 14.35
N PHE A 306 6.58 -23.97 13.41
CA PHE A 306 7.66 -24.12 12.44
C PHE A 306 7.11 -24.42 11.04
N GLY A 307 7.34 -23.49 10.10
CA GLY A 307 7.05 -23.71 8.68
C GLY A 307 5.57 -23.56 8.30
N LEU A 308 4.71 -23.09 9.22
CA LEU A 308 3.28 -22.97 8.97
C LEU A 308 2.90 -21.68 8.22
N ARG A 309 3.85 -20.76 8.03
CA ARG A 309 3.57 -19.40 7.52
C ARG A 309 2.45 -18.76 8.34
N ALA A 310 2.57 -18.90 9.66
CA ALA A 310 1.55 -18.53 10.63
C ALA A 310 1.41 -17.01 10.73
N ASN A 311 0.18 -16.52 10.85
CA ASN A 311 -0.14 -15.11 10.97
C ASN A 311 -1.43 -14.87 11.78
N ASN A 312 -1.62 -13.64 12.24
CA ASN A 312 -2.81 -13.14 12.95
C ASN A 312 -3.32 -14.07 14.08
N PRO A 313 -2.50 -14.41 15.09
CA PRO A 313 -2.92 -15.29 16.17
C PRO A 313 -3.97 -14.66 17.10
N SER A 314 -4.75 -15.53 17.74
CA SER A 314 -5.67 -15.21 18.83
C SER A 314 -5.71 -16.35 19.83
N VAL A 315 -5.56 -16.02 21.12
CA VAL A 315 -5.60 -17.01 22.21
C VAL A 315 -7.05 -17.23 22.65
N SER A 316 -7.39 -18.47 23.01
CA SER A 316 -8.69 -18.84 23.56
C SER A 316 -8.89 -18.24 24.97
N LYS A 317 -10.15 -18.10 25.38
CA LYS A 317 -10.50 -17.52 26.69
C LYS A 317 -9.92 -18.30 27.88
N ASP A 318 -9.73 -19.61 27.72
CA ASP A 318 -9.13 -20.49 28.73
C ASP A 318 -7.59 -20.53 28.67
N GLY A 319 -6.96 -19.83 27.73
CA GLY A 319 -5.51 -19.77 27.58
C GLY A 319 -4.87 -21.04 27.01
N LYS A 320 -5.66 -22.03 26.55
CA LYS A 320 -5.14 -23.36 26.16
C LYS A 320 -4.89 -23.53 24.68
N LYS A 321 -5.53 -22.74 23.83
CA LYS A 321 -5.52 -22.90 22.37
C LYS A 321 -5.21 -21.58 21.69
N ILE A 322 -4.64 -21.68 20.50
CA ILE A 322 -4.39 -20.54 19.61
C ILE A 322 -5.04 -20.82 18.27
N VAL A 323 -5.92 -19.93 17.83
CA VAL A 323 -6.37 -19.88 16.44
C VAL A 323 -5.52 -18.88 15.68
N PHE A 324 -5.18 -19.19 14.44
CA PHE A 324 -4.30 -18.37 13.61
C PHE A 324 -4.57 -18.64 12.12
N LEU A 325 -4.03 -17.78 11.27
CA LEU A 325 -3.97 -18.02 9.83
C LEU A 325 -2.71 -18.81 9.51
N PHE A 326 -2.83 -19.84 8.69
CA PHE A 326 -1.68 -20.49 8.08
C PHE A 326 -1.82 -20.41 6.55
N GLN A 327 -0.69 -20.40 5.85
CA GLN A 327 -0.67 -20.16 4.40
C GLN A 327 0.10 -21.24 3.67
N LYS A 328 -0.46 -21.67 2.54
CA LYS A 328 0.19 -22.58 1.60
C LYS A 328 -0.19 -22.17 0.18
N ASP A 329 0.83 -22.03 -0.69
CA ASP A 329 0.67 -21.77 -2.12
C ASP A 329 -0.28 -20.60 -2.44
N GLY A 330 -0.17 -19.51 -1.66
CA GLY A 330 -0.99 -18.30 -1.83
C GLY A 330 -2.39 -18.37 -1.23
N THR A 331 -2.81 -19.52 -0.69
CA THR A 331 -4.11 -19.70 -0.05
C THR A 331 -3.99 -19.60 1.47
N SER A 332 -4.91 -18.87 2.11
CA SER A 332 -4.97 -18.71 3.56
C SER A 332 -6.06 -19.60 4.15
N ASN A 333 -5.76 -20.23 5.30
CA ASN A 333 -6.70 -21.10 6.01
C ASN A 333 -6.59 -20.91 7.53
N VAL A 334 -7.65 -21.26 8.25
CA VAL A 334 -7.68 -21.20 9.71
C VAL A 334 -7.05 -22.46 10.27
N GLY A 335 -6.06 -22.27 11.15
CA GLY A 335 -5.39 -23.32 11.91
C GLY A 335 -5.64 -23.16 13.41
N LEU A 336 -5.50 -24.27 14.12
CA LEU A 336 -5.57 -24.35 15.58
C LEU A 336 -4.34 -25.11 16.10
N VAL A 337 -3.72 -24.61 17.16
CA VAL A 337 -2.68 -25.31 17.93
C VAL A 337 -2.97 -25.17 19.43
N ASP A 338 -2.30 -26.00 20.23
CA ASP A 338 -2.20 -25.81 21.67
C ASP A 338 -1.36 -24.57 21.99
N ILE A 339 -1.46 -24.07 23.23
CA ILE A 339 -0.71 -22.88 23.67
C ILE A 339 0.82 -23.05 23.56
N ASP A 340 1.31 -24.28 23.56
CA ASP A 340 2.73 -24.63 23.34
C ASP A 340 3.10 -24.79 21.86
N GLY A 341 2.16 -24.53 20.95
CA GLY A 341 2.33 -24.64 19.49
C GLY A 341 2.16 -26.04 18.91
N LYS A 342 1.89 -27.06 19.73
CA LYS A 342 1.71 -28.45 19.27
C LYS A 342 0.29 -28.73 18.81
N ASN A 343 0.07 -29.97 18.36
CA ASN A 343 -1.24 -30.51 17.99
C ASN A 343 -1.97 -29.68 16.93
N PHE A 344 -1.24 -29.30 15.87
CA PHE A 344 -1.79 -28.56 14.76
C PHE A 344 -3.01 -29.25 14.14
N LYS A 345 -4.09 -28.48 13.99
CA LYS A 345 -5.32 -28.88 13.32
C LYS A 345 -5.74 -27.80 12.32
N ARG A 346 -5.94 -28.21 11.07
CA ARG A 346 -6.57 -27.39 10.02
C ARG A 346 -8.09 -27.33 10.27
N LEU A 347 -8.68 -26.13 10.24
CA LEU A 347 -10.11 -25.91 10.46
C LEU A 347 -10.89 -25.58 9.17
N THR A 348 -10.24 -24.93 8.21
CA THR A 348 -10.82 -24.63 6.88
C THR A 348 -10.00 -25.30 5.78
N PHE A 349 -10.61 -25.55 4.62
CA PHE A 349 -10.02 -26.36 3.54
C PHE A 349 -10.01 -25.67 2.17
N PHE A 350 -9.74 -24.37 2.13
CA PHE A 350 -9.58 -23.59 0.90
C PHE A 350 -8.34 -24.02 0.09
N GLU A 351 -8.43 -23.98 -1.24
CA GLU A 351 -7.39 -24.50 -2.15
C GLU A 351 -7.15 -23.66 -3.42
N ASN A 352 -7.92 -22.59 -3.67
CA ASN A 352 -7.93 -21.83 -4.92
C ASN A 352 -7.52 -20.35 -4.74
N GLY A 353 -6.61 -20.07 -3.80
CA GLY A 353 -6.08 -18.73 -3.57
C GLY A 353 -6.96 -17.83 -2.70
N GLU A 354 -7.89 -18.41 -1.96
CA GLU A 354 -8.76 -17.69 -1.03
C GLU A 354 -7.93 -16.96 0.04
N GLN A 355 -8.37 -15.75 0.36
CA GLN A 355 -7.79 -14.92 1.40
C GLN A 355 -8.77 -14.78 2.55
N ILE A 356 -8.28 -15.04 3.77
CA ILE A 356 -9.02 -14.88 5.01
C ILE A 356 -8.18 -14.06 5.99
N PHE A 357 -8.84 -13.44 6.96
CA PHE A 357 -8.29 -12.35 7.76
C PHE A 357 -8.71 -12.48 9.23
N ASN A 358 -7.78 -12.18 10.14
CA ASN A 358 -8.03 -11.91 11.56
C ASN A 358 -8.98 -12.91 12.27
N PRO A 359 -8.65 -14.21 12.32
CA PRO A 359 -9.46 -15.18 13.03
C PRO A 359 -9.44 -14.88 14.54
N LYS A 360 -10.61 -14.93 15.17
CA LYS A 360 -10.80 -14.70 16.60
C LYS A 360 -11.72 -15.75 17.19
N PHE A 361 -11.48 -16.11 18.45
CA PHE A 361 -12.48 -16.84 19.22
C PHE A 361 -13.66 -15.90 19.53
N SER A 362 -14.88 -16.40 19.37
CA SER A 362 -16.08 -15.73 19.85
C SER A 362 -16.02 -15.50 21.37
N PRO A 363 -16.71 -14.48 21.92
CA PRO A 363 -16.70 -14.20 23.37
C PRO A 363 -17.11 -15.40 24.24
N GLY A 364 -18.00 -16.25 23.73
CA GLY A 364 -18.45 -17.49 24.37
C GLY A 364 -17.50 -18.68 24.19
N GLY A 365 -16.52 -18.60 23.29
CA GLY A 365 -15.52 -19.64 23.03
C GLY A 365 -16.00 -20.81 22.14
N ASN A 366 -17.28 -20.85 21.76
CA ASN A 366 -17.87 -21.97 21.03
C ASN A 366 -17.67 -21.89 19.50
N SER A 367 -17.37 -20.69 19.00
CA SER A 367 -17.16 -20.44 17.56
C SER A 367 -15.88 -19.66 17.33
N ILE A 368 -15.35 -19.77 16.11
CA ILE A 368 -14.29 -18.94 15.57
C ILE A 368 -14.92 -18.05 14.50
N ILE A 369 -14.61 -16.76 14.54
CA ILE A 369 -15.08 -15.75 13.59
C ILE A 369 -13.87 -15.28 12.79
N PHE A 370 -14.00 -15.11 11.49
CA PHE A 370 -12.92 -14.58 10.65
C PHE A 370 -13.47 -13.79 9.47
N GLY A 371 -12.70 -12.80 9.01
CA GLY A 371 -13.01 -12.12 7.75
C GLY A 371 -12.59 -13.01 6.58
N TYR A 372 -13.31 -12.97 5.48
CA TYR A 372 -12.93 -13.66 4.24
C TYR A 372 -13.16 -12.75 3.04
N SER A 373 -12.31 -12.92 2.03
CA SER A 373 -12.51 -12.23 0.75
C SER A 373 -13.70 -12.87 0.05
N TYR A 374 -14.70 -12.05 -0.31
CA TYR A 374 -15.86 -12.48 -1.06
C TYR A 374 -16.05 -11.54 -2.25
N HIS A 375 -15.93 -12.08 -3.47
CA HIS A 375 -15.79 -11.28 -4.69
C HIS A 375 -14.73 -10.20 -4.55
N GLN A 376 -15.12 -8.92 -4.65
CA GLN A 376 -14.26 -7.73 -4.56
C GLN A 376 -14.22 -7.13 -3.14
N GLY A 377 -14.96 -7.72 -2.21
CA GLY A 377 -15.14 -7.23 -0.86
C GLY A 377 -14.58 -8.17 0.19
N ARG A 378 -14.84 -7.80 1.44
CA ARG A 378 -14.65 -8.66 2.60
C ARG A 378 -16.00 -8.87 3.27
N ASP A 379 -16.22 -10.09 3.74
CA ASP A 379 -17.37 -10.46 4.54
C ASP A 379 -16.90 -11.22 5.79
N ILE A 380 -17.80 -11.51 6.71
CA ILE A 380 -17.50 -12.16 7.99
C ILE A 380 -18.13 -13.56 8.00
N ALA A 381 -17.32 -14.56 8.31
CA ALA A 381 -17.72 -15.95 8.48
C ALA A 381 -17.72 -16.37 9.95
#